data_AF-A0A6N8YYL5-F1
#
_entry.id   AF-A0A6N8YYL5-F1
#
_cell.length_a   1.000
_cell.length_b   1.000
_cell.length_c   1.000
_cell.angle_alpha   90.00
_cell.angle_beta   90.00
_cell.angle_gamma   90.00
#
_symmetry.space_group_name_H-M   'P 1'
#
loop_
_entity.id
_entity.type
_entity.pdbx_description
1 polymer ?
#
loop_
_entity_poly.entity_id
_entity_poly.type
_entity_poly.pdbx_seq_one_letter_code
_entity_poly.pdbx_strand_id
1 'polypeptide(L)'
;MVDRPQQRESVWSVARRWVPWFLALLCLLTVGWTAFVFWVEATQHSYPTVSQLVIAAVNKAAPASPLIFLFAIVAVSVADSLEGMVVVTKRYLDNKLVEPIRNQLREEGRKEGTSEERERWEAWNRRRLEAEARGEPFNEPPPGTEHTEGQEDSGS
;
A
#
# COMPACT_ATOMS: atom_id res chain seq x y z
N MET A 1 5.49 -17.08 17.45
CA MET A 1 5.01 -16.15 16.40
C MET A 1 6.24 -15.73 15.61
N VAL A 2 6.45 -16.29 14.43
CA VAL A 2 7.63 -16.00 13.59
C VAL A 2 7.33 -14.73 12.82
N ASP A 3 8.01 -13.63 13.17
CA ASP A 3 7.99 -12.41 12.38
C ASP A 3 8.49 -12.76 10.97
N ARG A 4 7.56 -12.84 10.02
CA ARG A 4 7.95 -12.92 8.61
C ARG A 4 8.68 -11.61 8.29
N PRO A 5 9.91 -11.66 7.77
CA PRO A 5 10.62 -10.46 7.39
C PRO A 5 9.74 -9.70 6.41
N GLN A 6 9.34 -8.48 6.80
CA GLN A 6 8.64 -7.57 5.90
C GLN A 6 9.50 -7.45 4.65
N GLN A 7 9.04 -8.10 3.58
CA GLN A 7 9.64 -8.03 2.28
C GLN A 7 9.54 -6.56 1.87
N ARG A 8 10.64 -5.82 2.04
CA ARG A 8 10.72 -4.42 1.64
C ARG A 8 10.59 -4.41 0.13
N GLU A 9 9.37 -4.25 -0.36
CA GLU A 9 9.11 -3.97 -1.77
C GLU A 9 9.92 -2.71 -2.10
N SER A 10 11.00 -2.92 -2.84
CA SER A 10 11.84 -1.84 -3.32
C SER A 10 10.96 -0.93 -4.16
N VAL A 11 11.02 0.38 -3.94
CA VAL A 11 10.32 1.39 -4.73
C VAL A 11 10.58 1.21 -6.23
N TRP A 12 11.75 0.65 -6.57
CA TRP A 12 12.15 0.29 -7.92
C TRP A 12 11.33 -0.84 -8.58
N SER A 13 10.68 -1.70 -7.78
CA SER A 13 9.88 -2.82 -8.29
C SER A 13 8.50 -2.38 -8.80
N VAL A 14 7.92 -1.34 -8.18
CA VAL A 14 6.64 -0.74 -8.59
C VAL A 14 6.81 -0.02 -9.92
N ALA A 15 7.86 0.79 -10.06
CA ALA A 15 8.20 1.48 -11.30
C ALA A 15 8.37 0.50 -12.47
N ARG A 16 8.98 -0.68 -12.24
CA ARG A 16 9.26 -1.67 -13.30
C ARG A 16 8.00 -2.25 -13.96
N ARG A 17 6.86 -2.31 -13.25
CA ARG A 17 5.61 -2.85 -13.80
C ARG A 17 4.96 -1.92 -14.82
N TRP A 18 5.21 -0.61 -14.72
CA TRP A 18 4.64 0.41 -15.61
C TRP A 18 5.49 0.70 -16.84
N VAL A 19 6.78 0.37 -16.80
CA VAL A 19 7.71 0.50 -17.94
C VAL A 19 7.13 -0.03 -19.26
N PRO A 20 6.57 -1.25 -19.36
CA PRO A 20 6.05 -1.75 -20.63
C PRO A 20 4.85 -0.92 -21.16
N TRP A 21 3.95 -0.48 -20.28
CA TRP A 21 2.82 0.36 -20.68
C TRP A 21 3.28 1.74 -21.14
N PHE A 22 4.26 2.31 -20.46
CA PHE A 22 4.85 3.58 -20.84
C PHE A 22 5.57 3.50 -22.19
N LEU A 23 6.37 2.45 -22.41
CA LEU A 23 7.01 2.20 -23.70
C LEU A 23 5.97 2.01 -24.82
N ALA A 24 4.88 1.29 -24.55
CA ALA A 24 3.78 1.13 -25.51
C ALA A 24 3.13 2.48 -25.85
N LEU A 25 2.84 3.33 -24.84
CA LEU A 25 2.29 4.67 -25.04
C LEU A 25 3.25 5.55 -25.86
N LEU A 26 4.54 5.51 -25.56
CA LEU A 26 5.57 6.25 -26.28
C LEU A 26 5.68 5.80 -27.74
N CYS A 27 5.65 4.48 -27.98
CA CYS A 27 5.59 3.93 -29.33
C CYS A 27 4.32 4.40 -30.07
N LEU A 28 3.16 4.41 -29.43
CA LEU A 28 1.92 4.90 -30.05
C LEU A 28 1.98 6.40 -30.37
N LEU A 29 2.51 7.22 -29.45
CA LEU A 29 2.66 8.66 -29.65
C LEU A 29 3.65 8.98 -30.78
N THR A 30 4.78 8.28 -30.85
CA THR A 30 5.78 8.46 -31.92
C THR A 30 5.24 8.03 -33.29
N VAL A 31 4.49 6.93 -33.35
CA VAL A 31 3.82 6.49 -34.58
C VAL A 31 2.72 7.49 -34.99
N GLY A 32 1.92 7.96 -34.04
CA GLY A 32 0.87 8.96 -34.31
C GLY A 32 1.44 10.29 -34.80
N TRP A 33 2.52 10.77 -34.17
CA TRP A 33 3.21 11.98 -34.59
C TRP A 33 3.81 11.85 -35.99
N THR A 34 4.48 10.74 -36.30
CA THR A 34 5.05 10.54 -37.65
C THR A 34 3.96 10.47 -38.71
N ALA A 35 2.87 9.75 -38.46
CA ALA A 35 1.72 9.72 -39.36
C ALA A 35 1.11 11.11 -39.57
N PHE A 36 1.02 11.93 -38.52
CA PHE A 36 0.55 13.31 -38.61
C PHE A 36 1.46 14.19 -39.48
N VAL A 37 2.79 14.11 -39.29
CA VAL A 37 3.74 14.86 -40.14
C VAL A 37 3.61 14.45 -41.61
N PHE A 38 3.50 13.15 -41.88
CA PHE A 38 3.28 12.65 -43.24
C PHE A 38 1.97 13.16 -43.85
N TRP A 39 0.88 13.17 -43.07
CA TRP A 39 -0.41 13.70 -43.51
C TRP A 39 -0.32 15.19 -43.84
N VAL A 40 0.30 15.99 -42.96
CA VAL A 40 0.46 17.43 -43.15
C VAL A 40 1.29 17.71 -44.40
N GLU A 41 2.40 16.99 -44.61
CA GLU A 41 3.21 17.19 -45.81
C GLU A 41 2.51 16.76 -47.10
N ALA A 42 1.78 15.64 -47.06
CA ALA A 42 1.01 15.18 -48.21
C ALA A 42 -0.14 16.13 -48.59
N THR A 43 -0.68 16.88 -47.63
CA THR A 43 -1.80 17.81 -47.86
C THR A 43 -1.36 19.24 -48.20
N GLN A 44 -0.21 19.68 -47.70
CA GLN A 44 0.29 21.05 -47.92
C GLN A 44 1.18 21.20 -49.15
N HIS A 45 1.87 20.13 -49.57
CA HIS A 45 2.85 20.19 -50.64
C HIS A 45 2.58 19.11 -51.69
N SER A 46 2.61 19.49 -52.97
CA SER A 46 2.58 18.53 -54.08
C SER A 46 3.99 18.08 -54.40
N TYR A 47 4.36 16.87 -54.01
CA TYR A 47 5.65 16.28 -54.34
C TYR A 47 5.56 15.48 -55.65
N PRO A 48 6.54 15.61 -56.56
CA PRO A 48 6.55 14.87 -57.83
C PRO A 48 6.84 13.38 -57.63
N THR A 49 7.49 12.99 -56.52
CA THR A 49 7.75 11.58 -56.19
C THR A 49 7.53 11.29 -54.71
N VAL A 50 7.16 10.04 -54.40
CA VAL A 50 6.99 9.55 -53.01
C VAL A 50 8.30 9.66 -52.22
N SER A 51 9.45 9.44 -52.87
CA SER A 51 10.76 9.56 -52.22
C SER A 51 11.03 10.97 -51.69
N GLN A 52 10.62 12.02 -52.41
CA GLN A 52 10.80 13.40 -51.95
C GLN A 52 9.88 13.75 -50.77
N LEU A 53 8.64 13.24 -50.78
CA LEU A 53 7.73 13.36 -49.63
C LEU A 53 8.34 12.71 -48.38
N VAL A 54 8.89 11.50 -48.49
CA VAL A 54 9.52 10.78 -47.36
C VAL A 54 10.71 11.57 -46.82
N ILE A 55 11.60 12.08 -47.69
CA ILE A 55 12.78 12.84 -47.25
C ILE A 55 12.36 14.14 -46.54
N ALA A 56 11.37 14.86 -47.08
CA ALA A 56 10.86 16.09 -46.46
C ALA A 56 10.24 15.82 -45.09
N ALA A 57 9.40 14.80 -44.97
CA ALA A 57 8.78 14.40 -43.71
C ALA A 57 9.83 13.98 -42.66
N VAL A 58 10.84 13.21 -43.06
CA VAL A 58 11.93 12.78 -42.17
C VAL A 58 12.76 13.97 -41.69
N ASN A 59 13.15 14.88 -42.58
CA ASN A 59 13.92 16.07 -42.20
C ASN A 59 13.16 16.98 -41.23
N LYS A 60 11.83 17.05 -41.36
CA LYS A 60 10.98 17.83 -40.44
C LYS A 60 10.74 17.12 -39.11
N ALA A 61 10.68 15.78 -39.10
CA ALA A 61 10.51 14.99 -37.89
C ALA A 61 11.81 14.81 -37.08
N ALA A 62 12.96 14.76 -37.75
CA ALA A 62 14.28 14.55 -37.13
C ALA A 62 14.60 15.50 -35.94
N PRO A 63 14.38 16.83 -36.03
CA PRO A 63 14.66 17.73 -34.90
C PRO A 63 13.68 17.58 -33.73
N ALA A 64 12.46 17.08 -33.97
CA ALA A 64 11.44 16.90 -32.93
C ALA A 64 11.64 15.61 -32.11
N SER A 65 12.27 14.59 -32.69
CA SER A 65 12.57 13.30 -32.04
C SER A 65 13.22 13.42 -30.65
N PRO A 66 14.34 14.15 -30.46
CA PRO A 66 14.98 14.25 -29.15
C PRO A 66 14.11 14.98 -28.11
N LEU A 67 13.26 15.92 -28.55
CA LEU A 67 12.34 16.63 -27.66
C LEU A 67 11.22 15.72 -27.14
N ILE A 68 10.67 14.86 -28.00
CA ILE A 68 9.66 13.87 -27.61
C ILE A 68 10.26 12.89 -26.60
N PHE A 69 11.50 12.45 -26.83
CA PHE A 69 12.18 11.54 -25.91
C PHE A 69 12.49 12.19 -24.56
N LEU A 70 12.97 13.45 -24.56
CA LEU A 70 13.23 14.20 -23.34
C LEU A 70 11.93 14.42 -22.55
N PHE A 71 10.85 14.83 -23.23
CA PHE A 71 9.55 15.03 -22.61
C PHE A 71 9.04 13.74 -21.97
N ALA A 72 9.22 12.61 -22.64
CA ALA A 72 8.85 11.31 -22.09
C ALA A 72 9.64 10.95 -20.83
N ILE A 73 10.97 11.15 -20.81
CA ILE A 73 11.79 10.93 -19.62
C ILE A 73 11.27 11.78 -18.46
N VAL A 74 11.05 13.07 -18.70
CA VAL A 74 10.54 14.00 -17.68
C VAL A 74 9.16 13.56 -17.18
N ALA A 75 8.27 13.16 -18.09
CA ALA A 75 6.93 12.68 -17.73
C ALA A 75 6.98 11.44 -16.83
N VAL A 76 7.87 10.47 -17.10
CA VAL A 76 8.08 9.29 -16.23
C VAL A 76 8.59 9.73 -14.86
N SER A 77 9.60 10.59 -14.82
CA SER A 77 10.19 11.06 -13.56
C SER A 77 9.17 11.81 -12.69
N VAL A 78 8.29 12.60 -13.31
CA VAL A 78 7.21 13.29 -12.61
C VAL A 78 6.16 12.32 -12.09
N ALA A 79 5.74 11.34 -12.90
CA ALA A 79 4.77 10.34 -12.49
C ALA A 79 5.27 9.51 -11.28
N ASP A 80 6.52 9.07 -11.32
CA ASP A 80 7.15 8.33 -10.21
C ASP A 80 7.27 9.19 -8.94
N SER A 81 7.61 10.47 -9.10
CA SER A 81 7.69 11.42 -7.97
C SER A 81 6.33 11.63 -7.30
N LEU A 82 5.24 11.66 -8.06
CA LEU A 82 3.88 11.81 -7.54
C LEU A 82 3.45 10.58 -6.74
N GLU A 83 3.71 9.36 -7.23
CA GLU A 83 3.42 8.14 -6.48
C GLU A 83 4.19 8.10 -5.16
N GLY A 84 5.49 8.44 -5.19
CA GLY A 84 6.31 8.55 -3.99
C GLY A 84 5.71 9.52 -2.97
N MET A 85 5.25 10.68 -3.42
CA MET A 85 4.62 11.67 -2.55
C MET A 85 3.32 11.14 -1.93
N VAL A 86 2.47 10.48 -2.70
CA VAL A 86 1.21 9.87 -2.21
C VAL A 86 1.48 8.82 -1.13
N VAL A 87 2.49 7.95 -1.33
CA VAL A 87 2.86 6.93 -0.34
C VAL A 87 3.34 7.58 0.96
N VAL A 88 4.16 8.64 0.87
CA VAL A 88 4.63 9.38 2.05
C VAL A 88 3.47 10.04 2.77
N THR A 89 2.56 10.71 2.06
CA THR A 89 1.38 11.35 2.65
C THR A 89 0.47 10.32 3.33
N LYS A 90 0.25 9.16 2.70
CA LYS A 90 -0.54 8.08 3.31
C LYS A 90 0.11 7.56 4.58
N ARG A 91 1.41 7.28 4.58
CA ARG A 91 2.13 6.85 5.79
C ARG A 91 2.11 7.90 6.90
N TYR A 92 2.22 9.17 6.53
CA TYR A 92 2.11 10.27 7.48
C TYR A 92 0.71 10.33 8.12
N LEU A 93 -0.35 10.19 7.33
CA LEU A 93 -1.73 10.15 7.80
C LEU A 93 -1.97 8.93 8.69
N ASP A 94 -1.53 7.75 8.27
CA ASP A 94 -1.68 6.52 9.04
C ASP A 94 -0.99 6.63 10.41
N ASN A 95 0.27 7.09 10.45
CA ASN A 95 0.98 7.27 11.72
C ASN A 95 0.34 8.35 12.61
N LYS A 96 -0.16 9.43 12.02
CA LYS A 96 -0.71 10.55 12.82
C LYS A 96 -2.15 10.31 13.27
N LEU A 97 -2.95 9.54 12.54
CA LEU A 97 -4.38 9.34 12.83
C LEU A 97 -4.66 7.94 13.35
N VAL A 98 -4.09 6.90 12.73
CA VAL A 98 -4.43 5.51 13.05
C VAL A 98 -3.72 5.04 14.32
N GLU A 99 -2.44 5.38 14.52
CA GLU A 99 -1.73 5.00 15.75
C GLU A 99 -2.36 5.54 17.04
N PRO A 100 -2.73 6.84 17.15
CA PRO A 100 -3.34 7.32 18.39
C PRO A 100 -4.69 6.67 18.65
N ILE A 101 -5.53 6.48 17.62
CA ILE A 101 -6.83 5.80 17.78
C ILE A 101 -6.61 4.35 18.23
N ARG A 102 -5.66 3.65 17.62
CA ARG A 102 -5.33 2.27 18.00
C ARG A 102 -4.79 2.17 19.43
N ASN A 103 -4.01 3.15 19.86
CA ASN A 103 -3.50 3.20 21.23
C ASN A 103 -4.61 3.53 22.23
N GLN A 104 -5.51 4.46 21.91
CA GLN A 104 -6.68 4.77 22.73
C GLN A 104 -7.58 3.53 22.89
N LEU A 105 -7.90 2.83 21.80
CA LEU A 105 -8.70 1.60 21.85
C LEU A 105 -8.03 0.49 22.67
N ARG A 106 -6.70 0.38 22.62
CA ARG A 106 -5.96 -0.56 23.47
C ARG A 106 -5.99 -0.17 24.94
N GLU A 107 -5.87 1.12 25.25
CA GLU A 107 -5.97 1.61 26.62
C GLU A 107 -7.38 1.45 27.19
N GLU A 108 -8.42 1.73 26.40
CA GLU A 108 -9.81 1.49 26.77
C GLU A 108 -10.08 0.01 27.01
N GLY A 109 -9.71 -0.86 26.07
CA GLY A 109 -9.87 -2.31 26.25
C GLY A 109 -9.07 -2.85 27.44
N ARG A 110 -7.91 -2.29 27.75
CA ARG A 110 -7.15 -2.64 28.96
C ARG A 110 -7.86 -2.17 30.23
N LYS A 111 -8.45 -0.97 30.23
CA LYS A 111 -9.21 -0.46 31.38
C LYS A 111 -10.46 -1.31 31.62
N GLU A 112 -11.22 -1.61 30.57
CA GLU A 112 -12.41 -2.46 30.65
C GLU A 112 -12.06 -3.87 31.14
N GLY A 113 -11.00 -4.49 30.59
CA GLY A 113 -10.52 -5.78 31.06
C GLY A 113 -10.12 -5.78 32.55
N THR A 114 -9.41 -4.73 33.00
CA THR A 114 -9.06 -4.61 34.43
C THR A 114 -10.27 -4.38 35.34
N SER A 115 -11.31 -3.68 34.87
CA SER A 115 -12.54 -3.51 35.66
C SER A 115 -13.33 -4.82 35.74
N GLU A 116 -13.50 -5.53 34.63
CA GLU A 116 -14.20 -6.82 34.63
C GLU A 116 -13.48 -7.86 35.49
N GLU A 117 -12.15 -7.91 35.42
CA GLU A 117 -11.35 -8.82 36.24
C GLU A 117 -11.44 -8.48 37.73
N ARG A 118 -11.43 -7.17 38.07
CA ARG A 118 -11.66 -6.71 39.45
C ARG A 118 -13.04 -7.12 39.95
N GLU A 119 -14.10 -6.92 39.15
CA GLU A 119 -15.47 -7.30 39.53
C GLU A 119 -15.59 -8.81 39.78
N ARG A 120 -14.94 -9.64 38.96
CA ARG A 120 -14.89 -11.11 39.16
C ARG A 120 -14.19 -11.47 40.48
N TRP A 121 -13.07 -10.81 40.80
CA TRP A 121 -12.34 -11.01 42.05
C TRP A 121 -13.15 -10.57 43.28
N GLU A 122 -13.84 -9.44 43.20
CA GLU A 122 -14.71 -8.96 44.28
C GLU A 122 -15.91 -9.90 44.51
N ALA A 123 -16.52 -10.40 43.43
CA ALA A 123 -17.60 -11.38 43.52
C ALA A 123 -17.13 -12.71 44.16
N TRP A 124 -15.97 -13.21 43.75
CA TRP A 124 -15.38 -14.42 44.32
C TRP A 124 -15.05 -14.25 45.81
N ASN A 125 -14.42 -13.14 46.19
CA ASN A 125 -14.09 -12.85 47.60
C ASN A 125 -15.34 -12.76 48.48
N ARG A 126 -16.43 -12.20 47.97
CA ARG A 126 -17.71 -12.14 48.69
C ARG A 126 -18.25 -13.54 48.97
N ARG A 127 -18.26 -14.43 47.97
CA ARG A 127 -18.70 -15.82 48.14
C ARG A 127 -17.81 -16.58 49.11
N ARG A 128 -16.50 -16.35 49.06
CA ARG A 128 -15.54 -16.92 50.01
C ARG A 128 -15.85 -16.50 51.46
N LEU A 129 -16.05 -15.20 51.70
CA LEU A 129 -16.35 -14.67 53.04
C LEU A 129 -17.71 -15.17 53.56
N GLU A 130 -18.71 -15.32 52.69
CA GLU A 130 -20.02 -15.90 53.05
C GLU A 130 -19.93 -17.39 53.42
N ALA A 131 -19.09 -18.17 52.74
CA ALA A 131 -18.84 -19.57 53.09
C ALA A 131 -18.10 -19.68 54.42
N GLU A 132 -17.09 -18.82 54.65
CA GLU A 132 -16.36 -18.74 55.92
C GLU A 132 -17.28 -18.36 57.09
N ALA A 133 -18.18 -17.40 56.90
CA ALA A 133 -19.16 -16.99 57.91
C ALA A 133 -20.16 -18.11 58.26
N ARG A 134 -20.44 -19.02 57.32
CA ARG A 134 -21.29 -20.21 57.53
C ARG A 134 -20.52 -21.42 58.07
N GLY A 135 -19.19 -21.36 58.13
CA GLY A 135 -18.35 -22.49 58.50
C GLY A 135 -18.30 -23.60 57.46
N GLU A 136 -18.63 -23.29 56.19
CA GLU A 136 -18.60 -24.24 55.08
C GLU A 136 -17.25 -24.20 54.35
N PRO A 137 -16.72 -25.34 53.86
CA PRO A 137 -15.51 -25.34 53.05
C PRO A 137 -15.76 -24.70 51.68
N PHE A 138 -14.94 -23.71 51.32
CA PHE A 138 -15.01 -23.00 50.04
C PHE A 138 -14.03 -23.60 49.03
N ASN A 139 -14.56 -24.31 48.02
CA ASN A 139 -13.77 -25.04 47.02
C ASN A 139 -13.78 -24.38 45.62
N GLU A 140 -14.29 -23.16 45.49
CA GLU A 140 -14.37 -22.48 44.19
C GLU A 140 -12.97 -21.94 43.79
N PRO A 141 -12.43 -22.28 42.61
CA PRO A 141 -11.11 -21.84 42.20
C PRO A 141 -11.07 -20.32 41.99
N PRO A 142 -9.93 -19.66 42.25
CA PRO A 142 -9.81 -18.22 42.07
C PRO A 142 -9.92 -17.83 40.59
N PRO A 143 -10.51 -16.65 40.28
CA PRO A 143 -10.62 -16.16 38.91
C PRO A 143 -9.23 -16.06 38.26
N GLY A 144 -9.08 -16.58 37.05
CA GLY A 144 -7.82 -16.54 36.28
C GLY A 144 -7.03 -17.85 36.23
N THR A 145 -7.48 -18.92 36.88
CA THR A 145 -6.82 -20.24 36.86
C THR A 145 -7.29 -21.19 35.76
N GLU A 146 -8.30 -20.82 34.96
CA GLU A 146 -8.92 -21.70 33.94
C GLU A 146 -8.09 -21.95 32.67
N HIS A 147 -6.92 -21.34 32.50
CA HIS A 147 -6.17 -21.39 31.23
C HIS A 147 -5.03 -22.41 31.12
N THR A 148 -4.81 -23.28 32.10
CA THR A 148 -3.62 -24.18 32.07
C THR A 148 -3.89 -25.64 31.68
N GLU A 149 -5.15 -26.12 31.62
CA GLU A 149 -5.40 -27.57 31.45
C GLU A 149 -5.91 -28.02 30.06
N GLY A 150 -5.82 -27.17 29.03
CA GLY A 150 -6.40 -27.47 27.70
C GLY A 150 -5.43 -27.60 26.52
N GLN A 151 -4.11 -27.59 26.73
CA GLN A 151 -3.13 -27.57 25.62
C GLN A 151 -2.10 -28.72 25.69
N GLU A 152 -2.57 -29.94 25.97
CA GLU A 152 -1.86 -31.20 25.74
C GLU A 152 -2.75 -32.14 24.91
N ASP A 153 -2.90 -31.90 23.60
CA ASP A 153 -3.08 -32.96 22.57
C ASP A 153 -3.46 -32.36 21.21
N SER A 154 -2.46 -32.00 20.40
CA SER A 154 -2.59 -32.12 18.94
C SER A 154 -1.21 -32.21 18.29
N GLY A 155 -0.43 -33.19 18.73
CA GLY A 155 0.82 -33.58 18.09
C GLY A 155 0.74 -35.04 17.66
N SER A 156 0.19 -35.30 16.46
CA SER A 156 0.39 -36.52 15.69
C SER A 156 0.13 -36.25 14.22
#